data_AF-A0A441TFX2-F1
#
_entry.id   AF-A0A441TFX2-F1
#
_cell.length_a   1.000
_cell.length_b   1.000
_cell.length_c   1.000
_cell.angle_alpha   90.00
_cell.angle_beta   90.00
_cell.angle_gamma   90.00
#
_symmetry.space_group_name_H-M   'P 1'
#
loop_
_entity.id
_entity.type
_entity.pdbx_description
1 polymer ?
#
loop_
_entity_poly.entity_id
_entity_poly.type
_entity_poly.pdbx_seq_one_letter_code
_entity_poly.pdbx_strand_id
1 'polypeptide(L)'
;KLKGVSKVLLAEADELTERLAEPLAALVVGMADAYDTIVAPATSSGKNVAPRVAALLDVAQVSEIIEIVSPDTFKRPIYAGNAIQTV
;
A
#
# COMPACT_ATOMS: atom_id res chain seq x y z
N LYS A 1 -3.67 -2.67 23.06
CA LYS A 1 -4.46 -3.25 21.95
C LYS A 1 -4.84 -2.10 21.01
N LEU A 2 -4.52 -2.18 19.72
CA LEU A 2 -4.85 -1.13 18.76
C LEU A 2 -6.32 -1.26 18.34
N LYS A 3 -7.08 -0.15 18.36
CA LYS A 3 -8.50 -0.15 17.97
C LYS A 3 -8.62 -0.47 16.48
N GLY A 4 -9.49 -1.41 16.12
CA GLY A 4 -9.72 -1.82 14.72
C GLY A 4 -8.69 -2.81 14.15
N VAL A 5 -7.64 -3.15 14.89
CA VAL A 5 -6.62 -4.11 14.44
C VAL A 5 -6.94 -5.51 14.95
N SER A 6 -7.13 -6.46 14.04
CA SER A 6 -7.37 -7.88 14.36
C SER A 6 -6.09 -8.64 14.68
N LYS A 7 -5.00 -8.37 13.94
CA LYS A 7 -3.70 -9.03 14.05
C LYS A 7 -2.58 -8.05 13.73
N VAL A 8 -1.46 -8.17 14.46
CA VAL A 8 -0.20 -7.47 14.16
C VAL A 8 0.83 -8.52 13.79
N LEU A 9 1.55 -8.28 12.70
CA LEU A 9 2.64 -9.13 12.23
C LEU A 9 3.96 -8.38 12.43
N LEU A 10 4.92 -9.03 13.06
CA LEU A 10 6.27 -8.52 13.26
C LEU A 10 7.20 -9.26 12.30
N ALA A 11 7.92 -8.52 11.48
CA ALA A 11 8.97 -9.05 10.61
C ALA A 11 10.28 -8.32 10.95
N GLU A 12 11.28 -9.08 11.37
CA GLU A 12 12.59 -8.58 11.79
C GLU A 12 13.67 -9.32 11.01
N ALA A 13 14.50 -8.57 10.31
CA ALA A 13 15.66 -9.05 9.56
C ALA A 13 16.59 -7.86 9.28
N ASP A 14 17.90 -8.10 9.16
CA ASP A 14 18.89 -7.04 8.95
C ASP A 14 18.60 -6.26 7.66
N GLU A 15 18.14 -6.95 6.61
CA GLU A 15 17.80 -6.38 5.31
C GLU A 15 16.57 -5.45 5.35
N LEU A 16 15.75 -5.54 6.41
CA LEU A 16 14.56 -4.70 6.58
C LEU A 16 14.84 -3.41 7.38
N THR A 17 16.04 -3.27 7.95
CA THR A 17 16.43 -2.14 8.82
C THR A 17 16.12 -0.79 8.18
N GLU A 18 16.56 -0.61 6.93
CA GLU A 18 16.41 0.65 6.18
C GLU A 18 15.10 0.73 5.38
N ARG A 19 14.27 -0.33 5.43
CA ARG A 19 13.01 -0.43 4.67
C ARG A 19 13.18 -0.12 3.17
N LEU A 20 14.27 -0.64 2.59
CA LEU A 20 14.53 -0.54 1.16
C LEU A 20 13.40 -1.18 0.37
N ALA A 21 13.14 -0.67 -0.84
CA ALA A 21 11.99 -1.08 -1.63
C ALA A 21 12.04 -2.56 -2.00
N GLU A 22 13.22 -3.08 -2.30
CA GLU A 22 13.45 -4.44 -2.78
C GLU A 22 13.11 -5.50 -1.72
N PRO A 23 13.73 -5.50 -0.52
CA PRO A 23 13.43 -6.51 0.50
C PRO A 23 12.02 -6.33 1.08
N LEU A 24 11.56 -5.09 1.26
CA LEU A 24 10.22 -4.86 1.82
C LEU A 24 9.11 -5.26 0.84
N ALA A 25 9.25 -4.98 -0.45
CA ALA A 25 8.27 -5.43 -1.44
C ALA A 25 8.24 -6.96 -1.55
N ALA A 26 9.41 -7.61 -1.53
CA ALA A 26 9.49 -9.07 -1.56
C ALA A 26 8.77 -9.71 -0.35
N LEU A 27 8.96 -9.16 0.85
CA LEU A 27 8.24 -9.58 2.05
C LEU A 27 6.72 -9.43 1.90
N VAL A 28 6.26 -8.25 1.46
CA VAL A 28 4.82 -7.97 1.31
C VAL A 28 4.18 -8.89 0.26
N VAL A 29 4.85 -9.10 -0.88
CA VAL A 29 4.37 -10.01 -1.94
C VAL A 29 4.29 -11.45 -1.42
N GLY A 30 5.26 -11.91 -0.64
CA GLY A 30 5.25 -13.26 -0.04
C GLY A 30 4.10 -13.50 0.95
N MET A 31 3.37 -12.45 1.34
CA MET A 31 2.22 -12.51 2.24
C MET A 31 0.90 -12.13 1.56
N ALA A 32 0.94 -11.70 0.30
CA ALA A 32 -0.19 -11.08 -0.39
C ALA A 32 -1.38 -12.04 -0.57
N ASP A 33 -1.14 -13.34 -0.79
CA ASP A 33 -2.18 -14.36 -1.01
C ASP A 33 -3.21 -14.47 0.13
N ALA A 34 -2.87 -13.97 1.33
CA ALA A 34 -3.76 -13.98 2.48
C ALA A 34 -4.67 -12.74 2.60
N TYR A 35 -4.57 -11.79 1.67
CA TYR A 35 -5.24 -10.49 1.74
C TYR A 35 -5.87 -10.06 0.42
N ASP A 36 -7.11 -9.59 0.45
CA ASP A 36 -7.78 -9.02 -0.73
C ASP A 36 -7.31 -7.60 -1.06
N THR A 37 -6.73 -6.88 -0.08
CA THR A 37 -6.34 -5.48 -0.24
C THR A 37 -5.12 -5.13 0.60
N ILE A 38 -4.15 -4.48 -0.02
CA ILE A 38 -2.93 -3.99 0.63
C ILE A 38 -2.94 -2.46 0.56
N VAL A 39 -2.85 -1.81 1.73
CA VAL A 39 -2.84 -0.34 1.84
C VAL A 39 -1.64 0.11 2.64
N ALA A 40 -1.00 1.19 2.19
CA ALA A 40 0.06 1.87 2.91
C ALA A 40 -0.27 3.37 3.00
N PRO A 41 0.12 4.06 4.08
CA PRO A 41 0.02 5.51 4.13
C PRO A 41 0.91 6.13 3.05
N ALA A 42 0.43 7.22 2.44
CA ALA A 42 1.12 7.95 1.35
C ALA A 42 2.34 8.75 1.85
N THR A 43 3.26 8.10 2.57
CA THR A 43 4.56 8.63 3.01
C THR A 43 5.64 8.38 1.95
N SER A 44 6.85 8.90 2.14
CA SER A 44 7.99 8.62 1.25
C SER A 44 8.25 7.11 1.10
N SER A 45 8.26 6.37 2.21
CA SER A 45 8.45 4.90 2.20
C SER A 45 7.29 4.17 1.52
N GLY A 46 6.04 4.55 1.81
CA GLY A 46 4.87 3.96 1.17
C GLY A 46 4.85 4.17 -0.34
N LYS A 47 5.14 5.41 -0.80
CA LYS A 47 5.23 5.75 -2.23
C LYS A 47 6.41 5.09 -2.93
N ASN A 48 7.48 4.76 -2.20
CA ASN A 48 8.63 4.03 -2.73
C ASN A 48 8.33 2.53 -2.94
N VAL A 49 7.64 1.91 -1.97
CA VAL A 49 7.47 0.44 -1.94
C VAL A 49 6.18 -0.03 -2.62
N ALA A 50 5.05 0.66 -2.41
CA ALA A 50 3.74 0.18 -2.87
C ALA A 50 3.63 0.01 -4.40
N PRO A 51 4.18 0.91 -5.25
CA PRO A 51 4.17 0.70 -6.70
C PRO A 51 4.95 -0.54 -7.13
N ARG A 52 6.04 -0.88 -6.42
CA ARG A 52 6.83 -2.10 -6.69
C ARG A 52 6.05 -3.36 -6.33
N VAL A 53 5.35 -3.36 -5.18
CA VAL A 53 4.47 -4.47 -4.78
C VAL A 53 3.38 -4.69 -5.83
N ALA A 54 2.70 -3.63 -6.25
CA ALA A 54 1.64 -3.71 -7.25
C ALA A 54 2.14 -4.25 -8.60
N ALA A 55 3.32 -3.79 -9.05
CA ALA A 55 3.94 -4.29 -10.26
C ALA A 55 4.30 -5.79 -10.18
N LEU A 56 4.79 -6.27 -9.03
CA LEU A 56 5.11 -7.68 -8.83
C LEU A 56 3.87 -8.58 -8.76
N LEU A 57 2.72 -8.03 -8.36
CA LEU A 57 1.42 -8.71 -8.33
C LEU A 57 0.62 -8.55 -9.63
N ASP A 58 1.17 -7.85 -10.64
CA ASP A 58 0.52 -7.55 -11.92
C ASP A 58 -0.84 -6.83 -11.76
N VAL A 59 -0.89 -5.82 -10.87
CA VAL A 59 -2.09 -5.00 -10.64
C VAL A 59 -1.79 -3.51 -10.69
N ALA A 60 -2.79 -2.71 -11.04
CA ALA A 60 -2.68 -1.25 -11.01
C ALA A 60 -2.85 -0.72 -9.57
N GLN A 61 -1.94 0.16 -9.16
CA GLN A 61 -1.98 0.80 -7.84
C GLN A 61 -2.78 2.12 -7.90
N VAL A 62 -3.64 2.36 -6.90
CA VAL A 62 -4.37 3.64 -6.73
C VAL A 62 -3.68 4.51 -5.69
N SER A 63 -2.99 5.57 -6.12
CA SER A 63 -2.23 6.48 -5.24
C SER A 63 -3.07 7.66 -4.72
N GLU A 64 -2.66 8.23 -3.59
CA GLU A 64 -3.26 9.43 -2.97
C GLU A 64 -4.78 9.31 -2.72
N ILE A 65 -5.28 8.14 -2.31
CA ILE A 65 -6.70 7.97 -1.97
C ILE A 65 -7.07 8.90 -0.81
N ILE A 66 -8.13 9.68 -0.99
CA ILE A 66 -8.71 10.57 0.03
C ILE A 66 -10.05 10.08 0.56
N GLU A 67 -10.72 9.18 -0.16
CA GLU A 67 -12.01 8.59 0.23
C GLU A 67 -12.13 7.17 -0.34
N ILE A 68 -12.61 6.25 0.47
CA ILE A 68 -13.01 4.89 0.06
C ILE A 68 -14.54 4.90 -0.04
N VAL A 69 -15.07 4.73 -1.25
CA VAL A 69 -16.52 4.75 -1.51
C VAL A 69 -17.12 3.34 -1.36
N SER A 70 -16.41 2.34 -1.88
CA SER A 70 -16.72 0.91 -1.79
C SER A 70 -15.40 0.10 -1.76
N PRO A 71 -15.43 -1.23 -1.60
CA PRO A 71 -14.21 -2.06 -1.60
C PRO A 71 -13.32 -1.91 -2.84
N ASP A 72 -13.89 -1.48 -3.97
CA ASP A 72 -13.25 -1.36 -5.29
C ASP A 72 -13.38 0.04 -5.92
N THR A 73 -13.95 1.03 -5.22
CA THR A 73 -14.15 2.39 -5.74
C THR A 73 -13.55 3.43 -4.79
N PHE A 74 -12.68 4.28 -5.33
CA PHE A 74 -11.88 5.23 -4.57
C PHE A 74 -11.94 6.63 -5.17
N LYS A 75 -11.77 7.66 -4.35
CA LYS A 75 -11.53 9.03 -4.84
C LYS A 75 -10.09 9.44 -4.58
N ARG A 76 -9.49 10.09 -5.58
CA ARG A 76 -8.13 10.64 -5.51
C ARG A 76 -8.02 12.01 -6.18
N PRO A 77 -7.16 12.91 -5.68
CA PRO A 77 -6.88 14.17 -6.32
C PRO A 77 -5.98 13.97 -7.55
N ILE A 78 -6.25 14.74 -8.60
CA ILE A 78 -5.42 14.87 -9.79
C ILE A 78 -5.21 16.36 -10.10
N TYR A 79 -4.27 16.68 -11.00
CA TYR A 79 -3.94 18.07 -11.35
C TYR A 79 -3.64 18.96 -10.13
N ALA A 80 -2.75 18.50 -9.25
CA ALA A 80 -2.41 19.18 -7.99
C ALA A 80 -3.62 19.47 -7.07
N GLY A 81 -4.66 18.63 -7.13
CA GLY A 81 -5.86 18.75 -6.30
C GLY A 81 -6.99 19.57 -6.90
N ASN A 82 -6.84 20.07 -8.13
CA ASN A 82 -7.89 20.86 -8.79
C ASN A 82 -9.08 20.02 -9.26
N ALA A 83 -8.91 18.70 -9.45
CA ALA A 83 -9.98 17.79 -9.78
C ALA A 83 -9.89 16.53 -8.93
N ILE A 84 -11.05 15.97 -8.59
CA ILE A 84 -11.17 14.70 -7.88
C ILE A 84 -11.66 13.65 -8.86
N GLN A 85 -10.85 12.61 -9.04
CA GLN A 85 -11.17 11.47 -9.87
C GLN A 85 -11.75 10.35 -9.00
N THR A 86 -12.84 9.76 -9.44
CA THR A 86 -13.33 8.47 -8.92
C THR A 86 -12.80 7.37 -9.83
N VAL A 87 -12.13 6.36 -9.27
CA VAL A 87 -11.58 5.20 -9.96
C VAL A 87 -11.97 3.91 -9.27
#